data_AF-J0J637-F1
#
_entry.id   AF-J0J637-F1
#
_cell.length_a   1.000
_cell.length_b   1.000
_cell.length_c   1.000
_cell.angle_alpha   90.00
_cell.angle_beta   90.00
_cell.angle_gamma   90.00
#
_symmetry.space_group_name_H-M   'P 1'
#
loop_
_entity.id
_entity.type
_entity.pdbx_description
1 polymer ?
#
loop_
_entity_poly.entity_id
_entity_poly.type
_entity_poly.pdbx_seq_one_letter_code
_entity_poly.pdbx_strand_id
1 'polypeptide(L)' 'MAEPNPEELVNLGVKSIEAKDYIQAKKYFEKACDLNNGGGVVL' A
#
# COMPACT_ATOMS: atom_id res chain seq x y z
N MET A 1 -10.60 7.28 -13.11
CA MET A 1 -10.05 7.55 -11.77
C MET A 1 -8.63 7.02 -11.78
N ALA A 2 -7.61 7.85 -11.53
CA ALA A 2 -6.24 7.37 -11.48
C ALA A 2 -6.10 6.42 -10.29
N GLU A 3 -5.48 5.26 -10.52
CA GLU A 3 -5.10 4.39 -9.41
C GLU A 3 -4.08 5.12 -8.52
N PRO A 4 -4.21 5.06 -7.19
CA PRO A 4 -3.25 5.70 -6.29
C PRO A 4 -1.88 5.08 -6.51
N ASN A 5 -0.83 5.89 -6.56
CA ASN A 5 0.51 5.37 -6.80
C ASN A 5 1.02 4.59 -5.56
N PRO A 6 1.98 3.66 -5.73
CA PRO A 6 2.53 2.90 -4.59
C PRO A 6 3.12 3.79 -3.48
N GLU A 7 3.69 4.94 -3.83
CA GLU A 7 4.32 5.88 -2.89
C GLU A 7 3.30 6.58 -1.97
N GLU A 8 2.14 6.95 -2.49
CA GLU A 8 1.00 7.51 -1.76
C GLU A 8 0.44 6.48 -0.79
N LEU A 9 0.35 5.22 -1.20
CA LEU A 9 -0.08 4.13 -0.32
C LEU A 9 0.93 3.88 0.80
N VAL A 10 2.24 3.93 0.52
CA VAL A 10 3.27 3.86 1.57
C VAL A 10 3.13 5.02 2.57
N ASN A 11 2.94 6.25 2.07
CA ASN A 11 2.74 7.42 2.93
C ASN A 11 1.47 7.31 3.79
N LEU A 12 0.38 6.76 3.25
CA LEU A 12 -0.83 6.47 4.02
C LEU A 12 -0.58 5.38 5.08
N GLY A 13 0.19 4.34 4.74
CA GLY A 13 0.61 3.30 5.68
C GLY A 13 1.41 3.87 6.86
N VAL A 14 2.35 4.78 6.61
CA VAL A 14 3.15 5.46 7.64
C VAL A 14 2.26 6.29 8.56
N LYS A 15 1.34 7.10 8.01
CA LYS A 15 0.39 7.89 8.82
C LYS A 15 -0.49 7.00 9.69
N SER A 16 -0.94 5.85 9.18
CA SER A 16 -1.69 4.87 9.96
C SER A 16 -0.86 4.27 11.09
N ILE A 17 0.45 4.03 10.90
CA ILE A 17 1.36 3.60 11.99
C ILE A 17 1.47 4.70 13.06
N GLU A 18 1.63 5.96 12.69
CA GLU A 18 1.69 7.09 13.62
C GLU A 18 0.41 7.21 14.45
N ALA A 19 -0.74 6.94 13.83
CA ALA A 19 -2.05 6.88 14.48
C ALA A 19 -2.29 5.59 15.30
N LYS A 20 -1.32 4.65 15.31
CA LYS A 20 -1.44 3.29 15.89
C LYS A 20 -2.57 2.45 15.29
N ASP A 21 -3.01 2.76 14.08
CA ASP A 21 -3.94 1.94 13.30
C ASP A 21 -3.16 0.96 12.40
N TYR A 22 -2.70 -0.11 13.02
CA TYR A 22 -1.89 -1.13 12.33
C TYR A 22 -2.70 -1.93 11.30
N ILE A 23 -4.02 -2.05 11.49
CA ILE A 23 -4.91 -2.75 10.55
C ILE A 23 -4.95 -1.98 9.23
N GLN A 24 -5.14 -0.66 9.32
CA GLN A 24 -5.16 0.20 8.16
C GLN A 24 -3.78 0.33 7.52
N ALA A 25 -2.72 0.44 8.33
CA ALA A 25 -1.35 0.46 7.84
C ALA A 25 -1.03 -0.77 6.99
N LYS A 26 -1.35 -1.97 7.50
CA LYS A 26 -1.14 -3.22 6.78
C LYS A 26 -1.85 -3.24 5.43
N LYS A 27 -3.13 -2.81 5.38
CA LYS A 27 -3.90 -2.74 4.12
C LYS A 27 -3.24 -1.82 3.08
N TYR A 28 -2.72 -0.67 3.52
CA TYR A 28 -2.05 0.25 2.61
C TYR A 28 -0.73 -0.32 2.07
N PHE A 29 0.06 -0.97 2.92
CA PHE A 29 1.30 -1.63 2.47
C PHE A 29 1.04 -2.83 1.56
N GLU A 30 0.03 -3.65 1.84
CA GLU A 30 -0.39 -4.75 0.95
C GLU A 30 -0.78 -4.21 -0.43
N LYS A 31 -1.63 -3.18 -0.46
CA LYS A 31 -2.05 -2.56 -1.72
C LYS A 31 -0.89 -1.90 -2.48
N ALA A 32 0.05 -1.28 -1.76
CA ALA A 32 1.26 -0.72 -2.37
C ALA A 32 2.13 -1.81 -3.00
N CYS A 33 2.26 -2.96 -2.32
CA CYS A 33 2.98 -4.12 -2.83
C CYS A 33 2.30 -4.71 -4.07
N ASP A 34 0.98 -4.87 -4.04
CA ASP A 34 0.20 -5.38 -5.17
C ASP A 34 0.33 -4.50 -6.42
N LEU A 35 0.35 -3.18 -6.24
CA LEU A 35 0.55 -2.22 -7.35
C LEU A 35 2.00 -2.19 -7.85
N ASN A 36 2.98 -2.40 -6.97
CA ASN A 36 4.39 -2.54 -7.39
C ASN A 36 4.66 -3.87 -8.09
N ASN A 37 3.82 -4.90 -7.85
CA ASN A 37 3.90 -6.21 -8.48
C ASN A 37 3.03 -6.34 -9.75
N GLY A 38 2.70 -5.22 -10.41
CA GLY A 38 2.04 -5.15 -11.73
C GLY A 38 2.77 -5.86 -12.90
N GLY A 39 3.75 -6.71 -12.61
CA GLY A 39 4.43 -7.61 -13.53
C GLY A 39 4.48 -9.05 -12.99
N GLY A 40 3.33 -9.68 -12.80
CA GLY A 40 3.14 -11.13 -12.87
C GLY A 40 3.86 -12.00 -11.85
N VAL A 41 3.09 -12.64 -10.96
CA VAL A 41 3.36 -14.07 -10.71
C VAL A 41 2.78 -14.84 -11.90
N VAL A 42 3.62 -15.08 -12.90
CA VAL A 42 3.53 -16.29 -13.72
C VAL A 42 4.70 -17.15 -13.29
N LEU A 43 4.40 -18.17 -12.48
CA LEU A 43 4.87 -19.56 -12.53
C LEU A 43 4.48 -20.25 -11.22
#